data_AF-A0A2V7UUG6-F1
#
_entry.id   AF-A0A2V7UUG6-F1
#
_cell.length_a   1.000
_cell.length_b   1.000
_cell.length_c   1.000
_cell.angle_alpha   90.00
_cell.angle_beta   90.00
_cell.angle_gamma   90.00
#
_symmetry.space_group_name_H-M   'P 1'
#
loop_
_entity.id
_entity.type
_entity.pdbx_description
1 polymer ?
#
loop_
_entity_poly.entity_id
_entity_poly.type
_entity_poly.pdbx_seq_one_letter_code
_entity_poly.pdbx_strand_id
1 'polypeptide(L)'
;MAWGMSNGIGPEGLKGPPGGPSLASPCPIIIYRGGGVVLSCPRLISFMLKLLRISNIAIISELEMEFAPGLTLLTGETGAGKSILVDALGLLFGARASSELIRTGEDRAVVEAIFESAEGARAAESHGLPVEGDDVVLRREVHASGKG
;
A
#
# COMPACT_ATOMS: atom_id res chain seq x y z
N MET A 1 16.77 -3.38 -31.42
CA MET A 1 17.99 -2.56 -31.63
C MET A 1 18.10 -1.60 -30.47
N ALA A 2 19.27 -1.59 -29.84
CA ALA A 2 19.56 -1.05 -28.52
C ALA A 2 19.20 0.43 -28.34
N TRP A 3 18.69 0.80 -27.17
CA TRP A 3 18.69 2.18 -26.69
C TRP A 3 19.31 2.24 -25.29
N GLY A 4 20.30 3.11 -25.17
CA GLY A 4 21.29 3.12 -24.10
C GLY A 4 20.75 3.60 -22.76
N MET A 5 21.20 2.94 -21.71
CA MET A 5 21.24 3.50 -20.36
C MET A 5 22.31 4.61 -20.36
N SER A 6 21.93 5.88 -20.47
CA SER A 6 22.82 6.98 -20.10
C SER A 6 22.59 7.31 -18.62
N ASN A 7 23.60 6.98 -17.81
CA ASN A 7 23.76 7.55 -16.47
C ASN A 7 24.29 8.98 -16.65
N GLY A 8 23.38 9.95 -16.56
CA GLY A 8 23.72 11.36 -16.61
C GLY A 8 22.68 12.16 -15.84
N ILE A 9 22.85 12.26 -14.51
CA ILE A 9 22.10 13.20 -13.67
C ILE A 9 22.76 14.57 -13.87
N GLY A 10 22.32 15.29 -14.90
CA GLY A 10 22.58 16.71 -15.10
C GLY A 10 21.33 17.54 -14.78
N PRO A 11 21.46 18.85 -14.52
CA PRO A 11 20.32 19.74 -14.22
C PRO A 11 19.37 19.95 -15.42
N GLU A 12 19.73 19.46 -16.60
CA GLU A 12 18.85 19.46 -17.77
C GLU A 12 18.06 18.15 -17.82
N GLY A 13 16.78 18.25 -17.44
CA GLY A 13 15.86 17.12 -17.34
C GLY A 13 15.79 16.24 -18.59
N LEU A 14 15.37 15.00 -18.37
CA LEU A 14 15.13 13.97 -19.39
C LEU A 14 14.37 14.55 -20.59
N LYS A 15 15.05 14.75 -21.72
CA LYS A 15 14.38 15.07 -22.99
C LYS A 15 13.54 13.87 -23.41
N GLY A 16 12.23 14.05 -23.40
CA GLY A 16 11.27 13.07 -23.90
C GLY A 16 11.48 12.76 -25.40
N PRO A 17 10.83 11.70 -25.91
CA PRO A 17 10.95 11.32 -27.32
C PRO A 17 10.50 12.46 -28.26
N PRO A 18 11.13 12.61 -29.44
CA PRO A 18 10.76 13.63 -30.40
C PRO A 18 9.31 13.42 -30.86
N GLY A 19 8.47 14.45 -30.71
CA GLY A 19 7.04 14.43 -31.05
C GLY A 19 6.06 14.21 -29.88
N GLY A 20 6.53 14.14 -28.63
CA GLY A 20 5.67 14.07 -27.45
C GLY A 20 5.03 15.42 -27.05
N PRO A 21 3.91 15.40 -26.30
CA PRO A 21 3.30 16.63 -25.78
C PRO A 21 4.25 17.38 -24.83
N SER A 22 4.20 18.71 -24.84
CA SER A 22 5.00 19.58 -23.99
C SER A 22 4.81 19.21 -22.51
N LEU A 23 5.90 18.87 -21.82
CA LEU A 23 5.97 18.54 -20.39
C LEU A 23 5.81 19.81 -19.54
N ALA A 24 4.66 20.47 -19.63
CA ALA A 24 4.34 21.67 -18.85
C ALA A 24 3.87 21.36 -17.40
N SER A 25 3.94 20.11 -16.96
CA SER A 25 3.49 19.68 -15.63
C SER A 25 4.67 19.22 -14.76
N PRO A 26 4.77 19.68 -13.49
CA PRO A 26 5.83 19.30 -12.55
C PRO A 26 5.59 17.89 -11.95
N CYS A 27 5.31 16.91 -12.80
CA CYS A 27 5.07 15.54 -12.37
C CYS A 27 6.40 14.79 -12.23
N PRO A 28 6.72 14.23 -11.05
CA PRO A 28 7.96 13.48 -10.83
C PRO A 28 7.95 12.09 -11.48
N ILE A 29 6.78 11.60 -11.92
CA ILE A 29 6.62 10.29 -12.54
C ILE A 29 5.91 10.46 -13.89
N ILE A 30 6.59 10.05 -14.97
CA ILE A 30 6.07 10.01 -16.33
C ILE A 30 5.95 8.55 -16.74
N ILE A 31 4.74 8.09 -17.07
CA ILE A 31 4.49 6.72 -17.55
C ILE A 31 4.27 6.76 -19.06
N TYR A 32 5.11 6.04 -19.80
CA TYR A 32 4.94 5.82 -21.23
C TYR A 32 4.26 4.46 -21.46
N ARG A 33 3.08 4.44 -22.07
CA ARG A 33 2.50 3.21 -22.65
C ARG A 33 2.79 3.17 -24.14
N GLY A 34 3.27 2.01 -24.62
CA GLY A 34 3.67 1.80 -26.01
C GLY A 34 2.64 2.35 -26.99
N GLY A 35 3.04 3.32 -27.80
CA GLY A 35 2.16 4.11 -28.68
C GLY A 35 2.31 5.63 -28.57
N GLY A 36 3.25 6.14 -27.77
CA GLY A 36 3.51 7.60 -27.68
C GLY A 36 2.52 8.37 -26.81
N VAL A 37 1.66 7.67 -26.06
CA VAL A 37 0.74 8.29 -25.11
C VAL A 37 1.47 8.55 -23.79
N VAL A 38 1.65 9.83 -23.47
CA VAL A 38 2.03 10.28 -22.13
C VAL A 38 0.76 10.28 -21.29
N LEU A 39 0.66 9.35 -20.34
CA LEU A 39 -0.36 9.47 -19.32
C LEU A 39 0.14 10.52 -18.32
N SER A 40 -0.30 11.77 -18.48
CA SER A 40 -0.14 12.77 -17.42
C SER A 40 -0.96 12.25 -16.23
N CYS A 41 -0.30 11.74 -15.20
CA CYS A 41 -0.93 11.29 -13.98
C CYS A 41 -1.66 12.49 -13.35
N PRO A 42 -3.00 12.60 -13.42
CA PRO A 42 -3.65 13.88 -13.10
C PRO A 42 -3.73 14.18 -11.60
N ARG A 43 -3.43 13.18 -10.77
CA ARG A 43 -3.40 13.22 -9.31
C ARG A 43 -2.99 11.82 -8.90
N LEU A 44 -1.84 11.68 -8.26
CA LEU A 44 -1.51 10.48 -7.52
C LEU A 44 -2.73 10.17 -6.64
N ILE A 45 -3.32 8.99 -6.79
CA ILE A 45 -4.24 8.45 -5.80
C ILE A 45 -3.42 8.45 -4.51
N SER A 46 -3.67 9.41 -3.60
CA SER A 46 -3.04 9.40 -2.29
C SER A 46 -3.70 8.25 -1.55
N PHE A 47 -3.14 7.07 -1.73
CA PHE A 47 -3.46 5.87 -0.98
C PHE A 47 -2.18 5.50 -0.26
N MET A 48 -2.09 5.89 1.00
CA MET A 48 -0.91 5.67 1.83
C MET A 48 -1.31 4.92 3.09
N LEU A 49 -0.71 3.75 3.32
CA LEU A 49 -0.75 3.11 4.63
C LEU A 49 0.02 3.99 5.61
N LYS A 50 -0.62 4.44 6.69
CA LYS A 50 -0.02 5.23 7.77
C LYS A 50 0.35 4.35 8.96
N LEU A 51 -0.51 3.39 9.30
CA LEU A 51 -0.37 2.55 10.48
C LEU A 51 -0.82 1.13 10.18
N LEU A 52 -0.10 0.15 10.68
CA LEU A 52 -0.52 -1.26 10.73
C LEU A 52 -0.41 -1.77 12.16
N ARG A 53 -1.51 -2.31 12.66
CA ARG A 53 -1.62 -3.01 13.94
C ARG A 53 -1.98 -4.47 13.70
N ILE A 54 -1.24 -5.36 14.33
CA ILE A 54 -1.46 -6.80 14.27
C ILE A 54 -1.53 -7.32 15.69
N SER A 55 -2.56 -8.12 15.98
CA SER A 55 -2.70 -8.85 17.23
C SER A 55 -2.92 -10.32 16.95
N ASN A 56 -2.17 -11.17 17.65
CA ASN A 56 -2.33 -12.63 17.66
C ASN A 56 -2.22 -13.33 16.29
N ILE A 57 -1.30 -12.89 15.42
CA ILE A 57 -1.02 -13.57 14.14
C ILE A 57 0.27 -14.36 14.22
N ALA A 58 0.21 -15.65 13.90
CA ALA A 58 1.35 -16.57 13.88
C ALA A 58 2.20 -16.44 15.16
N ILE A 59 3.45 -15.96 15.04
CA ILE A 59 4.37 -15.76 16.18
C ILE A 59 4.31 -14.34 16.78
N ILE A 60 3.44 -13.47 16.28
CA ILE A 60 3.26 -12.09 16.76
C ILE A 60 2.12 -12.05 17.78
N SER A 61 2.40 -11.59 19.00
CA SER A 61 1.36 -11.27 20.00
C SER A 61 0.76 -9.90 19.71
N GLU A 62 1.60 -8.88 19.63
CA GLU A 62 1.23 -7.54 19.18
C GLU A 62 2.36 -6.93 18.35
N LEU A 63 1.98 -6.18 17.32
CA LEU A 63 2.87 -5.36 16.52
C LEU A 63 2.13 -4.09 16.11
N GLU A 64 2.79 -2.95 16.29
CA GLU A 64 2.36 -1.67 15.76
C GLU A 64 3.49 -1.09 14.91
N MET A 65 3.16 -0.63 13.70
CA MET A 65 4.12 -0.09 12.75
C MET A 65 3.56 1.15 12.06
N GLU A 66 4.27 2.26 12.20
CA GLU A 66 4.01 3.50 11.49
C GLU A 66 4.78 3.52 10.16
N PHE A 67 4.13 4.03 9.13
CA PHE A 67 4.65 4.13 7.78
C PHE A 67 4.75 5.60 7.37
N ALA A 68 5.81 5.90 6.63
CA ALA A 68 6.06 7.22 6.06
C ALA A 68 5.90 7.17 4.53
N PRO A 69 5.67 8.32 3.87
CA PRO A 69 5.62 8.38 2.42
C PRO A 69 6.91 7.87 1.78
N GLY A 70 6.79 7.24 0.61
CA GLY A 70 7.93 6.74 -0.17
C GLY A 70 8.15 5.24 -0.01
N LEU A 71 9.39 4.83 0.26
CA LEU A 71 9.80 3.43 0.33
C LEU A 71 10.08 3.01 1.77
N THR A 72 9.29 2.07 2.29
CA THR A 72 9.57 1.40 3.56
C THR A 72 10.32 0.09 3.28
N LEU A 73 11.56 -0.01 3.77
CA LEU A 73 12.36 -1.22 3.64
C LEU A 73 12.22 -2.10 4.88
N LEU A 74 11.48 -3.20 4.75
CA LEU A 74 11.37 -4.22 5.79
C LEU A 74 12.56 -5.19 5.68
N THR A 75 13.44 -5.17 6.68
CA THR A 75 14.57 -6.09 6.79
C THR A 75 14.30 -7.11 7.90
N GLY A 76 14.87 -8.30 7.76
CA GLY A 76 14.75 -9.36 8.75
C GLY A 76 15.69 -10.50 8.41
N GLU A 77 16.25 -11.13 9.43
CA GLU A 77 17.24 -12.21 9.30
C GLU A 77 16.63 -13.50 8.72
N THR A 78 15.43 -13.85 9.18
CA THR A 78 14.81 -15.17 8.92
C THR A 78 13.62 -15.14 7.96
N GLY A 79 13.30 -13.99 7.35
CA GLY A 79 12.22 -13.85 6.36
C GLY A 79 10.79 -14.05 6.89
N ALA A 80 10.61 -14.77 8.00
CA ALA A 80 9.32 -15.08 8.61
C ALA A 80 8.55 -13.83 9.03
N GLY A 81 9.23 -12.85 9.66
CA GLY A 81 8.59 -11.60 10.08
C GLY A 81 8.06 -10.77 8.91
N LYS A 82 8.72 -10.82 7.74
CA LYS A 82 8.28 -10.11 6.54
C LYS A 82 7.07 -10.80 5.90
N SER A 83 7.07 -12.13 5.81
CA SER A 83 5.92 -12.86 5.25
C SER A 83 4.67 -12.68 6.10
N ILE A 84 4.78 -12.71 7.42
CA ILE A 84 3.65 -12.46 8.33
C ILE A 84 3.02 -11.09 8.09
N LEU A 85 3.83 -10.06 7.85
CA LEU A 85 3.32 -8.72 7.50
C LEU A 85 2.53 -8.72 6.18
N VAL A 86 3.05 -9.41 5.17
CA VAL A 86 2.36 -9.54 3.87
C VAL A 86 1.06 -10.30 4.02
N ASP A 87 1.05 -11.38 4.82
CA ASP A 87 -0.14 -12.18 5.10
C ASP A 87 -1.20 -11.35 5.84
N ALA A 88 -0.80 -10.54 6.83
CA ALA A 88 -1.69 -9.64 7.56
C ALA A 88 -2.32 -8.57 6.65
N LEU A 89 -1.54 -7.95 5.76
CA LEU A 89 -2.07 -7.04 4.74
C LEU A 89 -3.00 -7.76 3.77
N GLY A 90 -2.65 -8.98 3.36
CA GLY A 90 -3.53 -9.82 2.53
C GLY A 90 -4.88 -10.06 3.20
N LEU A 91 -4.88 -10.39 4.50
CA LEU A 91 -6.11 -10.56 5.28
C LEU A 91 -6.95 -9.29 5.26
N LEU A 92 -6.37 -8.10 5.49
CA LEU A 92 -7.10 -6.83 5.43
C LEU A 92 -7.78 -6.60 4.07
N PHE A 93 -7.13 -6.97 2.96
CA PHE A 93 -7.68 -6.80 1.61
C PHE A 93 -8.61 -7.94 1.16
N GLY A 94 -9.08 -8.78 2.07
CA GLY A 94 -10.07 -9.80 1.76
C GLY A 94 -9.48 -11.16 1.34
N ALA A 95 -8.18 -11.40 1.54
CA ALA A 95 -7.62 -12.75 1.36
C ALA A 95 -8.33 -13.77 2.27
N ARG A 96 -8.26 -15.04 1.90
CA ARG A 96 -8.94 -16.10 2.66
C ARG A 96 -8.39 -16.15 4.09
N ALA A 97 -9.28 -15.98 5.05
CA ALA A 97 -8.97 -16.19 6.45
C ALA A 97 -8.77 -17.70 6.72
N SER A 98 -7.65 -18.05 7.35
CA SER A 98 -7.38 -19.41 7.85
C SER A 98 -7.15 -19.34 9.36
N SER A 99 -7.70 -20.30 10.09
CA SER A 99 -7.42 -20.45 11.53
C SER A 99 -5.94 -20.74 11.81
N GLU A 100 -5.19 -21.23 10.81
CA GLU A 100 -3.75 -21.46 10.91
C GLU A 100 -2.93 -20.17 11.06
N LEU A 101 -3.51 -19.01 10.67
CA LEU A 101 -2.87 -17.71 10.87
C LEU A 101 -3.01 -17.21 12.30
N ILE A 102 -3.93 -17.76 13.09
CA ILE A 102 -4.11 -17.38 14.48
C ILE A 102 -2.96 -17.95 15.29
N ARG A 103 -2.37 -17.11 16.15
CA ARG A 103 -1.33 -17.52 17.09
C ARG A 103 -1.78 -18.71 17.92
N THR A 104 -0.89 -19.68 18.12
CA THR A 104 -1.17 -20.86 18.94
C THR A 104 -1.58 -20.47 20.36
N GLY A 105 -2.75 -20.96 20.79
CA GLY A 105 -3.31 -20.67 22.12
C GLY A 105 -4.31 -19.51 22.13
N GLU A 106 -4.44 -18.77 21.04
CA GLU A 106 -5.40 -17.67 20.90
C GLU A 106 -6.65 -18.11 20.13
N ASP A 107 -7.80 -17.49 20.42
CA ASP A 107 -9.09 -17.79 19.79
C ASP A 107 -9.42 -16.84 18.62
N ARG A 108 -8.68 -15.74 18.51
CA ARG A 108 -8.87 -14.70 17.51
C ARG A 108 -7.56 -14.03 17.10
N ALA A 109 -7.53 -13.56 15.86
CA ALA A 109 -6.52 -12.67 15.33
C ALA A 109 -7.17 -11.39 14.80
N VAL A 110 -6.50 -10.25 14.98
CA VAL A 110 -6.97 -8.95 14.53
C VAL A 110 -5.89 -8.26 13.71
N VAL A 111 -6.29 -7.70 12.57
CA VAL A 111 -5.45 -6.78 11.80
C VAL A 111 -6.22 -5.48 11.62
N GLU A 112 -5.55 -4.37 11.87
CA GLU A 112 -6.08 -3.03 11.68
C GLU A 112 -5.05 -2.19 10.92
N ALA A 113 -5.53 -1.39 9.97
CA ALA A 113 -4.69 -0.47 9.23
C ALA A 113 -5.40 0.87 9.04
N ILE A 114 -4.62 1.94 9.10
CA ILE A 114 -5.07 3.29 8.77
C ILE A 114 -4.48 3.65 7.42
N PHE A 115 -5.35 3.96 6.47
CA PHE A 115 -4.98 4.45 5.15
C PHE A 115 -5.39 5.90 5.00
N GLU A 116 -4.48 6.75 4.54
CA GLU A 116 -4.84 8.05 4.01
C GLU A 116 -5.37 7.85 2.58
N SER A 117 -6.65 8.13 2.38
CA SER A 117 -7.35 8.06 1.10
C SER A 117 -8.58 8.97 1.06
N ALA A 118 -8.45 10.12 0.39
CA ALA A 118 -9.59 11.03 0.18
C ALA A 118 -10.76 10.38 -0.57
N GLU A 119 -10.49 9.44 -1.48
CA GLU A 119 -11.54 8.69 -2.20
C GLU A 119 -12.20 7.66 -1.29
N GLY A 120 -11.41 6.92 -0.51
CA GLY A 120 -11.93 5.97 0.48
C GLY A 120 -12.76 6.66 1.57
N ALA A 121 -12.31 7.82 2.04
CA ALA A 121 -13.01 8.68 2.98
C ALA A 121 -14.40 9.07 2.43
N ARG A 122 -14.47 9.61 1.21
CA ARG A 122 -15.75 9.96 0.57
C ARG A 122 -16.66 8.76 0.36
N ALA A 123 -16.10 7.62 -0.03
CA ALA A 123 -16.86 6.38 -0.17
C ALA A 123 -17.47 5.96 1.17
N ALA A 124 -16.68 5.94 2.25
CA ALA A 124 -17.14 5.61 3.60
C ALA A 124 -18.24 6.58 4.07
N GLU A 125 -18.05 7.89 3.87
CA GLU A 125 -19.04 8.92 4.22
C GLU A 125 -20.36 8.72 3.45
N SER A 126 -20.29 8.39 2.15
CA SER A 126 -21.48 8.09 1.33
C SER A 126 -22.27 6.87 1.81
N HIS A 127 -21.62 5.97 2.54
CA HIS A 127 -22.24 4.80 3.18
C HIS A 127 -22.64 5.05 4.65
N GLY A 128 -22.51 6.29 5.13
CA GLY A 128 -22.89 6.71 6.49
C GLY A 128 -21.88 6.29 7.56
N LEU A 129 -20.66 5.93 7.19
CA LEU A 129 -19.59 5.64 8.14
C LEU A 129 -18.95 6.95 8.62
N PRO A 130 -18.54 7.04 9.90
CA PRO A 130 -17.83 8.20 10.41
C PRO A 130 -16.44 8.30 9.77
N VAL A 131 -16.07 9.50 9.34
CA VAL A 131 -14.78 9.79 8.71
C VAL A 131 -14.18 11.04 9.34
N GLU A 132 -12.89 11.00 9.63
CA GLU A 132 -12.13 12.14 10.15
C GLU A 132 -11.01 12.48 9.16
N GLY A 133 -11.17 13.59 8.45
CA GLY A 133 -10.24 13.97 7.37
C GLY A 133 -10.26 12.97 6.21
N ASP A 134 -9.07 12.62 5.72
CA ASP A 134 -8.88 11.67 4.62
C ASP A 134 -8.50 10.27 5.11
N ASP A 135 -8.58 10.00 6.43
CA ASP A 135 -8.16 8.73 7.00
C ASP A 135 -9.28 7.70 7.00
N VAL A 136 -8.94 6.49 6.59
CA VAL A 136 -9.83 5.33 6.48
C VAL A 136 -9.25 4.20 7.30
N VAL A 137 -10.02 3.73 8.27
CA VAL A 137 -9.64 2.58 9.11
C VAL A 137 -10.22 1.32 8.51
N LEU A 138 -9.35 0.38 8.14
CA LEU A 138 -9.72 -0.98 7.77
C LEU A 138 -9.35 -1.91 8.91
N ARG A 139 -10.34 -2.67 9.40
CA ARG A 139 -10.13 -3.66 10.45
C ARG A 139 -10.74 -4.99 10.04
N ARG A 140 -9.99 -6.07 10.27
CA ARG A 140 -10.47 -7.44 10.10
C ARG A 140 -10.15 -8.27 11.32
N GLU A 141 -11.13 -9.08 11.72
CA GLU A 141 -11.04 -10.04 12.82
C GLU A 141 -11.32 -11.44 12.28
N VAL A 142 -10.49 -12.41 12.68
CA VAL A 142 -10.61 -13.82 12.29
C VAL A 142 -10.72 -14.65 13.56
N HIS A 143 -11.78 -15.45 13.67
CA HIS A 143 -11.95 -16.38 14.78
C HIS A 143 -11.52 -17.81 14.40
N ALA A 144 -11.02 -18.54 15.39
CA ALA A 144 -10.66 -19.96 15.23
C ALA A 144 -11.85 -20.83 14.82
N SER A 145 -13.08 -20.38 15.08
CA SER A 145 -14.32 -21.03 14.63
C SER A 145 -14.61 -20.89 13.12
N GLY A 146 -13.74 -20.25 12.35
CA GLY A 146 -13.88 -20.08 10.89
C GLY A 146 -14.89 -19.00 10.47
N LYS A 147 -15.30 -18.12 11.39
CA LYS A 147 -16.14 -16.95 11.07
C LYS A 147 -15.22 -15.73 10.91
N GLY A 148 -15.31 -15.02 9.78
CA GLY A 148 -14.52 -13.83 9.45
C GLY A 148 -14.74 -13.35 8.03
#